data_AF-A0A822F2T1-F1
#
_entry.id   AF-A0A822F2T1-F1
#
_cell.length_a   1.000
_cell.length_b   1.000
_cell.length_c   1.000
_cell.angle_alpha   90.00
_cell.angle_beta   90.00
_cell.angle_gamma   90.00
#
_symmetry.space_group_name_H-M   'P 1'
#
loop_
_entity.id
_entity.type
_entity.pdbx_description
1 polymer ?
#
loop_
_entity_poly.entity_id
_entity_poly.type
_entity_poly.pdbx_seq_one_letter_code
_entity_poly.pdbx_strand_id
1 'polypeptide(L)'
;MSAYFEPSLDTAVGYIDSQLTESNVREFSEKLYQKRTPKNLALFLDAFLNRTNLVDKLDKLTVDCLVAVGKKSSVLHTTEKFHERLCTSRNNPQKMVNSPLLIIDNVGDILGEAPDVLAKSMQFFLQGIGLLSGLPMEAGLVGLGRLSRSMSMEDADRPRRASGVYASSPGTASPPLVGSPPK
;
A
#
# COMPACT_ATOMS: atom_id res chain seq x y z
N MET A 1 -29.14 -23.26 50.88
CA MET A 1 -29.51 -22.82 49.52
C MET A 1 -28.44 -21.84 49.05
N SER A 2 -27.41 -22.33 48.37
CA SER A 2 -26.36 -21.48 47.79
C SER A 2 -26.77 -21.19 46.36
N ALA A 3 -27.08 -19.93 46.05
CA ALA A 3 -27.42 -19.49 44.71
C ALA A 3 -26.12 -19.40 43.90
N TYR A 4 -25.97 -20.30 42.92
CA TYR A 4 -24.94 -20.17 41.90
C TYR A 4 -25.30 -18.94 41.05
N PHE A 5 -24.56 -17.85 41.27
CA PHE A 5 -24.59 -16.66 40.45
C PHE A 5 -23.84 -16.97 39.16
N GLU A 6 -24.56 -17.24 38.07
CA GLU A 6 -23.93 -17.42 36.77
C GLU A 6 -23.36 -16.08 36.28
N PRO A 7 -22.05 -15.99 35.99
CA PRO A 7 -21.49 -14.78 35.40
C PRO A 7 -22.04 -14.59 34.00
N SER A 8 -22.53 -13.38 33.70
CA SER A 8 -23.03 -13.02 32.37
C SER A 8 -21.93 -13.18 31.30
N LEU A 9 -22.33 -13.51 30.08
CA LEU A 9 -21.41 -13.71 28.94
C LEU A 9 -20.47 -12.51 28.73
N ASP A 10 -20.95 -11.27 28.92
CA ASP A 10 -20.12 -10.06 28.81
C ASP A 10 -19.01 -10.00 29.86
N THR A 11 -19.26 -10.52 31.07
CA THR A 11 -18.24 -10.59 32.14
C THR A 11 -17.20 -11.67 31.84
N ALA A 12 -17.63 -12.80 31.26
CA ALA A 12 -16.73 -13.87 30.84
C ALA A 12 -15.84 -13.44 29.65
N VAL A 13 -16.40 -12.74 28.66
CA VAL A 13 -15.65 -12.18 27.52
C VAL A 13 -14.64 -11.13 27.99
N GLY A 14 -15.05 -10.21 28.87
CA GLY A 14 -14.14 -9.22 29.45
C GLY A 14 -12.99 -9.85 30.26
N TYR A 15 -13.26 -10.95 30.96
CA TYR A 15 -12.23 -11.69 31.68
C TYR A 15 -11.23 -12.37 30.73
N ILE A 16 -11.71 -12.98 29.65
CA ILE A 16 -10.88 -13.62 28.63
C ILE A 16 -9.97 -12.60 27.94
N ASP A 17 -10.51 -11.43 27.57
CA ASP A 17 -9.73 -10.35 26.94
C ASP A 17 -8.67 -9.79 27.90
N SER A 18 -8.99 -9.68 29.20
CA SER A 18 -8.02 -9.24 30.22
C SER A 18 -6.86 -10.23 30.41
N GLN A 19 -7.16 -11.53 30.43
CA GLN A 19 -6.13 -12.57 30.54
C GLN A 19 -5.24 -12.65 29.29
N LEU A 20 -5.85 -12.50 28.11
CA LEU A 20 -5.12 -12.49 26.84
C LEU A 20 -4.18 -11.28 26.73
N THR A 21 -4.62 -10.11 27.21
CA THR A 21 -3.78 -8.91 27.22
C THR A 21 -2.62 -9.03 28.20
N GLU A 22 -2.85 -9.57 29.41
CA GLU A 22 -1.77 -9.83 30.37
C GLU A 22 -0.75 -10.85 29.85
N SER A 23 -1.19 -11.94 29.21
CA SER A 23 -0.29 -12.93 28.62
C SER A 23 0.56 -12.33 27.50
N ASN A 24 -0.05 -11.51 26.64
CA ASN A 24 0.65 -10.87 25.52
C ASN A 24 1.66 -9.83 26.01
N VAL A 25 1.31 -9.04 27.03
CA VAL A 25 2.23 -8.07 27.67
C VAL A 25 3.41 -8.79 28.31
N ARG A 26 3.14 -9.91 29.00
CA ARG A 26 4.18 -10.72 29.63
C ARG A 26 5.14 -11.29 28.60
N GLU A 27 4.64 -11.92 27.54
CA GLU A 27 5.47 -12.48 26.47
C GLU A 27 6.30 -11.39 25.79
N PHE A 28 5.73 -10.20 25.56
CA PHE A 28 6.46 -9.07 25.01
C PHE A 28 7.56 -8.56 25.95
N SER A 29 7.28 -8.45 27.25
CA SER A 29 8.25 -8.04 28.26
C SER A 29 9.41 -9.03 28.35
N GLU A 30 9.12 -10.34 28.33
CA GLU A 30 10.14 -11.40 28.36
C GLU A 30 11.02 -11.35 27.11
N LYS A 31 10.43 -11.17 25.92
CA LYS A 31 11.18 -10.97 24.67
C LYS A 31 12.05 -9.70 24.70
N LEU A 32 11.57 -8.61 25.30
CA LEU A 32 12.34 -7.37 25.43
C LEU A 32 13.57 -7.54 26.33
N TYR A 33 13.41 -8.20 27.48
CA TYR A 33 14.49 -8.38 28.45
C TYR A 33 15.46 -9.51 28.06
N GLN A 34 15.00 -10.53 27.32
CA GLN A 34 15.89 -11.58 26.81
C GLN A 34 16.79 -11.08 25.67
N LYS A 35 16.25 -10.22 24.79
CA LYS A 35 16.93 -9.86 23.54
C LYS A 35 17.82 -8.61 23.65
N ARG A 36 17.63 -7.76 24.69
CA ARG A 36 18.38 -6.50 24.83
C ARG A 36 18.87 -6.20 26.25
N THR A 37 20.05 -5.59 26.33
CA THR A 37 20.59 -4.99 27.56
C THR A 37 19.67 -3.86 28.06
N PRO A 38 19.23 -3.87 29.33
CA PRO A 38 18.26 -2.90 29.86
C PRO A 38 18.78 -1.45 29.84
N LYS A 39 20.11 -1.26 30.00
CA LYS A 39 20.75 0.06 29.89
C LYS A 39 20.56 0.68 28.49
N ASN A 40 20.76 -0.12 27.44
CA ASN A 40 20.60 0.34 26.06
C ASN A 40 19.12 0.58 25.71
N LEU A 41 18.22 -0.20 26.32
CA LEU A 41 16.79 0.04 26.18
C LEU A 41 16.38 1.38 26.80
N ALA A 42 16.86 1.70 27.99
CA ALA A 42 16.58 2.98 28.65
C ALA A 42 17.08 4.17 27.82
N LEU A 43 18.31 4.10 27.29
CA LEU A 43 18.85 5.13 26.40
C LEU A 43 18.05 5.27 25.10
N PHE A 44 17.59 4.15 24.52
CA PHE A 44 16.74 4.16 23.33
C PHE A 44 15.38 4.83 23.61
N LEU A 45 14.76 4.51 24.74
CA LEU A 45 13.47 5.11 25.12
C LEU A 45 13.61 6.61 25.36
N ASP A 46 14.67 7.04 26.05
CA ASP A 46 14.94 8.47 26.27
C ASP A 46 15.13 9.21 24.94
N ALA A 47 15.93 8.67 24.02
CA ALA A 47 16.11 9.24 22.68
C ALA A 47 14.81 9.26 21.85
N PHE A 48 13.97 8.23 21.98
CA PHE A 48 12.70 8.14 21.27
C PHE A 48 11.68 9.16 21.79
N LEU A 49 11.62 9.39 23.11
CA LEU A 49 10.70 10.35 23.72
C LEU A 49 11.12 11.80 23.44
N ASN A 50 12.42 12.07 23.43
CA ASN A 50 12.98 13.40 23.16
C ASN A 50 13.14 13.72 21.66
N ARG A 51 12.52 12.92 20.77
CA ARG A 51 12.69 13.06 19.32
C ARG A 51 12.13 14.37 18.77
N THR A 52 12.84 14.95 17.79
CA THR A 52 12.37 16.15 17.06
C THR A 52 11.32 15.79 16.02
N ASN A 53 10.50 16.76 15.64
CA ASN A 53 9.46 16.57 14.63
C ASN A 53 10.09 16.27 13.24
N LEU A 54 9.64 15.17 12.61
CA LEU A 54 10.11 14.75 11.30
C LEU A 54 9.36 15.44 10.15
N VAL A 55 8.15 15.95 10.41
CA VAL A 55 7.25 16.51 9.40
C VAL A 55 7.90 17.70 8.67
N ASP A 56 8.64 18.54 9.40
CA ASP A 56 9.33 19.72 8.85
C ASP A 56 10.47 19.36 7.89
N LYS A 57 10.93 18.10 7.91
CA LYS A 57 12.01 17.59 7.05
C LYS A 57 11.50 16.78 5.86
N LEU A 58 10.19 16.52 5.77
CA LEU A 58 9.59 15.72 4.70
C LEU A 58 9.74 16.35 3.32
N ASP A 59 9.87 17.68 3.25
CA ASP A 59 10.09 18.39 2.00
C ASP A 59 11.38 17.96 1.29
N LYS A 60 12.38 17.51 2.05
CA LYS A 60 13.70 17.09 1.56
C LYS A 60 13.77 15.63 1.13
N LEU A 61 12.73 14.82 1.39
CA LEU A 61 12.73 13.40 1.02
C LEU A 61 12.46 13.24 -0.49
N THR A 62 13.46 12.78 -1.23
CA THR A 62 13.38 12.56 -2.68
C THR A 62 13.09 11.10 -3.07
N VAL A 63 12.94 10.21 -2.07
CA VAL A 63 12.80 8.77 -2.26
C VAL A 63 11.34 8.34 -2.20
N ASP A 64 10.99 7.33 -3.01
CA ASP A 64 9.69 6.63 -2.90
C ASP A 64 9.61 5.90 -1.55
N CYS A 65 8.44 5.96 -0.90
CA CYS A 65 8.25 5.40 0.43
C CYS A 65 6.94 4.60 0.52
N LEU A 66 7.05 3.31 0.86
CA LEU A 66 5.90 2.50 1.24
C LEU A 66 5.62 2.68 2.73
N VAL A 67 4.44 3.20 3.05
CA VAL A 67 3.98 3.36 4.44
C VAL A 67 2.98 2.26 4.74
N ALA A 68 3.22 1.42 5.75
CA ALA A 68 2.34 0.32 6.14
C ALA A 68 1.91 0.44 7.59
N VAL A 69 0.61 0.23 7.87
CA VAL A 69 0.03 0.30 9.21
C VAL A 69 -1.12 -0.68 9.38
N GLY A 70 -1.22 -1.28 10.57
CA GLY A 70 -2.35 -2.12 10.96
C GLY A 70 -3.52 -1.27 11.47
N LYS A 71 -4.75 -1.63 11.12
CA LYS A 71 -5.95 -0.86 11.50
C LYS A 71 -6.24 -0.85 13.01
N LYS A 72 -5.76 -1.87 13.75
CA LYS A 72 -5.84 -1.91 15.22
C LYS A 72 -4.61 -1.30 15.90
N SER A 73 -3.66 -0.76 15.14
CA SER A 73 -2.45 -0.14 15.69
C SER A 73 -2.78 1.18 16.39
N SER A 74 -2.14 1.42 17.53
CA SER A 74 -2.24 2.70 18.27
C SER A 74 -1.66 3.89 17.49
N VAL A 75 -0.88 3.64 16.44
CA VAL A 75 -0.17 4.66 15.65
C VAL A 75 -0.92 5.03 14.36
N LEU A 76 -2.05 4.38 14.05
CA LEU A 76 -2.81 4.55 12.81
C LEU A 76 -3.03 6.02 12.42
N HIS A 77 -3.65 6.80 13.31
CA HIS A 77 -3.94 8.23 13.09
C HIS A 77 -2.68 9.08 12.85
N THR A 78 -1.59 8.73 13.52
CA THR A 78 -0.31 9.44 13.34
C THR A 78 0.28 9.13 11.97
N THR A 79 0.17 7.88 11.53
CA THR A 79 0.63 7.42 10.22
C THR A 79 -0.20 8.01 9.07
N GLU A 80 -1.51 8.11 9.23
CA GLU A 80 -2.40 8.77 8.24
C GLU A 80 -2.03 10.24 8.08
N LYS A 81 -1.91 10.99 9.18
CA LYS A 81 -1.43 12.38 9.16
C LYS A 81 -0.05 12.50 8.53
N PHE A 82 0.85 11.55 8.81
CA PHE A 82 2.17 11.53 8.21
C PHE A 82 2.11 11.34 6.69
N HIS A 83 1.25 10.44 6.21
CA HIS A 83 1.02 10.19 4.79
C HIS A 83 0.38 11.39 4.09
N GLU A 84 -0.60 12.04 4.71
CA GLU A 84 -1.19 13.29 4.21
C GLU A 84 -0.14 14.39 4.04
N ARG A 85 0.76 14.54 5.03
CA ARG A 85 1.86 15.51 4.98
C ARG A 85 2.89 15.16 3.90
N LEU A 86 3.21 13.87 3.75
CA LEU A 86 4.05 13.38 2.66
C LEU A 86 3.43 13.71 1.28
N CYS A 87 2.12 13.54 1.12
CA CYS A 87 1.41 13.81 -0.13
C CYS A 87 1.22 15.31 -0.40
N THR A 88 1.00 16.13 0.64
CA THR A 88 0.78 17.58 0.51
C THR A 88 2.07 18.33 0.17
N SER A 89 3.22 17.81 0.62
CA SER A 89 4.57 18.30 0.29
C SER A 89 4.94 18.21 -1.21
N ARG A 90 4.04 17.69 -2.05
CA ARG A 90 4.22 17.46 -3.50
C ARG A 90 4.29 18.72 -4.37
N ASN A 91 4.34 19.91 -3.80
CA ASN A 91 4.50 21.20 -4.52
C ASN A 91 5.82 21.34 -5.30
N ASN A 92 6.67 20.30 -5.32
CA ASN A 92 7.93 20.29 -6.06
C ASN A 92 7.79 19.36 -7.29
N PRO A 93 7.79 19.88 -8.53
CA PRO A 93 7.51 19.10 -9.75
C PRO A 93 8.56 18.01 -10.06
N GLN A 94 9.71 18.05 -9.39
CA GLN A 94 10.77 17.06 -9.50
C GLN A 94 10.62 15.90 -8.50
N LYS A 95 9.62 15.96 -7.61
CA LYS A 95 9.34 14.99 -6.56
C LYS A 95 8.33 13.96 -7.08
N MET A 96 8.80 13.03 -7.92
CA MET A 96 8.10 11.77 -8.14
C MET A 96 8.18 10.97 -6.84
N VAL A 97 7.13 11.01 -6.04
CA VAL A 97 7.04 10.20 -4.82
C VAL A 97 5.67 9.55 -4.83
N ASN A 98 5.59 8.38 -5.45
CA ASN A 98 4.43 7.50 -5.34
C ASN A 98 4.58 6.77 -4.00
N SER A 99 4.08 7.39 -2.92
CA SER A 99 4.09 6.79 -1.58
C SER A 99 2.75 6.10 -1.30
N PRO A 100 2.61 4.79 -1.57
CA PRO A 100 1.41 4.05 -1.21
C PRO A 100 1.27 3.92 0.31
N LEU A 101 0.04 4.08 0.79
CA LEU A 101 -0.35 3.77 2.17
C LEU A 101 -1.06 2.41 2.18
N LEU A 102 -0.49 1.44 2.89
CA LEU A 102 -1.07 0.13 3.11
C LEU A 102 -1.70 0.09 4.51
N ILE A 103 -3.03 -0.05 4.55
CA ILE A 103 -3.78 -0.28 5.78
C ILE A 103 -4.28 -1.73 5.77
N ILE A 104 -3.84 -2.52 6.75
CA ILE A 104 -4.26 -3.92 6.87
C ILE A 104 -5.34 -4.03 7.95
N ASP A 105 -6.50 -4.57 7.57
CA ASP A 105 -7.63 -4.76 8.46
C ASP A 105 -7.33 -5.78 9.56
N ASN A 106 -7.95 -5.60 10.72
CA ASN A 106 -7.92 -6.51 11.87
C ASN A 106 -6.54 -6.79 12.50
N VAL A 107 -5.49 -6.07 12.08
CA VAL A 107 -4.12 -6.29 12.54
C VAL A 107 -3.59 -5.16 13.41
N GLY A 108 -2.91 -5.52 14.51
CA GLY A 108 -2.19 -4.58 15.37
C GLY A 108 -0.72 -4.45 14.96
N ASP A 109 0.01 -5.57 15.01
CA ASP A 109 1.40 -5.68 14.54
C ASP A 109 1.47 -6.47 13.23
N ILE A 110 1.86 -5.79 12.15
CA ILE A 110 1.92 -6.38 10.81
C ILE A 110 2.96 -7.49 10.73
N LEU A 111 4.11 -7.32 11.39
CA LEU A 111 5.22 -8.26 11.28
C LEU A 111 4.90 -9.59 11.97
N GLY A 112 4.14 -9.55 13.06
CA GLY A 112 3.71 -10.74 13.79
C GLY A 112 2.49 -11.42 13.17
N GLU A 113 1.48 -10.64 12.76
CA GLU A 113 0.16 -11.18 12.41
C GLU A 113 -0.04 -11.39 10.90
N ALA A 114 0.52 -10.52 10.05
CA ALA A 114 0.30 -10.54 8.59
C ALA A 114 1.57 -10.26 7.77
N PRO A 115 2.65 -11.04 7.94
CA PRO A 115 3.88 -10.86 7.18
C PRO A 115 3.67 -11.11 5.67
N ASP A 116 2.78 -12.02 5.30
CA ASP A 116 2.51 -12.37 3.90
C ASP A 116 1.93 -11.20 3.10
N VAL A 117 0.99 -10.47 3.70
CA VAL A 117 0.35 -9.30 3.08
C VAL A 117 1.37 -8.18 2.89
N LEU A 118 2.23 -7.97 3.90
CA LEU A 118 3.33 -7.01 3.81
C LEU A 118 4.32 -7.41 2.71
N ALA A 119 4.75 -8.66 2.66
CA ALA A 119 5.69 -9.16 1.64
C ALA A 119 5.15 -8.95 0.22
N LYS A 120 3.86 -9.25 -0.01
CA LYS A 120 3.20 -9.02 -1.30
C LYS A 120 3.16 -7.55 -1.66
N SER A 121 2.76 -6.68 -0.72
CA SER A 121 2.75 -5.24 -0.94
C SER A 121 4.14 -4.67 -1.24
N MET A 122 5.17 -5.19 -0.59
CA MET A 122 6.56 -4.83 -0.80
C MET A 122 7.02 -5.27 -2.19
N GLN A 123 6.68 -6.49 -2.63
CA GLN A 123 6.96 -6.94 -3.98
C GLN A 123 6.35 -6.01 -5.03
N PHE A 124 5.07 -5.63 -4.87
CA PHE A 124 4.41 -4.72 -5.80
C PHE A 124 5.01 -3.31 -5.79
N PHE A 125 5.38 -2.80 -4.62
CA PHE A 125 6.07 -1.52 -4.51
C PHE A 125 7.41 -1.53 -5.25
N LEU A 126 8.21 -2.58 -5.05
CA LEU A 126 9.50 -2.76 -5.74
C LEU A 126 9.31 -2.86 -7.26
N GLN A 127 8.31 -3.61 -7.72
CA GLN A 127 7.95 -3.68 -9.13
C GLN A 127 7.47 -2.33 -9.70
N GLY A 128 6.72 -1.57 -8.91
CA GLY A 128 6.24 -0.23 -9.27
C GLY A 128 7.35 0.81 -9.46
N ILE A 129 8.44 0.71 -8.70
CA ILE A 129 9.62 1.56 -8.88
C ILE A 129 10.60 1.03 -9.95
N GLY A 130 10.27 -0.09 -10.60
CA GLY A 130 11.07 -0.69 -11.67
C GLY A 130 12.13 -1.71 -11.20
N LEU A 131 12.12 -2.08 -9.92
CA LEU A 131 12.94 -3.15 -9.38
C LEU A 131 12.20 -4.50 -9.48
N LEU A 132 12.91 -5.63 -9.58
CA LEU A 132 12.32 -6.98 -9.54
C LEU A 132 11.24 -7.28 -10.61
N SER A 133 11.37 -6.70 -11.81
CA SER A 133 10.45 -6.93 -12.94
C SER A 133 10.40 -8.38 -13.44
N GLY A 134 11.39 -9.21 -13.09
CA GLY A 134 11.45 -10.63 -13.43
C GLY A 134 10.73 -11.57 -12.46
N LEU A 135 10.22 -11.07 -11.33
CA LEU A 135 9.50 -11.92 -10.38
C LEU A 135 8.05 -12.14 -10.84
N PRO A 136 7.58 -13.40 -10.90
CA PRO A 136 6.17 -13.66 -11.15
C PRO A 136 5.36 -13.04 -10.02
N MET A 137 4.37 -12.21 -10.36
CA MET A 137 3.37 -11.79 -9.38
C MET A 137 2.62 -13.04 -8.92
N GLU A 138 2.52 -13.26 -7.60
CA GLU A 138 1.64 -14.32 -7.09
C GLU A 138 0.23 -14.10 -7.64
N ALA A 139 -0.35 -15.17 -8.18
CA ALA A 139 -1.60 -15.18 -8.93
C ALA A 139 -2.86 -14.84 -8.10
N GLY A 140 -2.74 -14.16 -6.96
CA GLY A 140 -3.85 -13.82 -6.06
C GLY A 140 -4.65 -12.58 -6.48
N LEU A 141 -4.18 -11.79 -7.44
CA LEU A 141 -4.92 -10.68 -8.02
C LEU A 141 -5.46 -11.06 -9.41
N VAL A 142 -6.24 -12.15 -9.46
CA VAL A 142 -6.98 -12.61 -10.65
C VAL A 142 -8.08 -11.60 -11.01
N GLY A 143 -7.70 -10.47 -11.59
CA GLY A 143 -8.66 -9.44 -12.00
C GLY A 143 -8.04 -8.36 -12.87
N LEU A 144 -6.78 -8.00 -12.59
CA LEU A 144 -5.95 -7.28 -13.54
C LEU A 144 -5.25 -8.31 -14.39
N GLY A 145 -6.04 -8.89 -15.30
CA GLY A 145 -5.61 -9.92 -16.22
C GLY A 145 -4.24 -9.58 -16.75
N ARG A 146 -3.40 -10.62 -16.87
CA ARG A 146 -2.49 -10.75 -18.01
C ARG A 146 -3.14 -10.00 -19.17
N LEU A 147 -2.71 -8.76 -19.43
CA LEU A 147 -3.17 -8.04 -20.59
C LEU A 147 -2.81 -8.97 -21.72
N SER A 148 -3.87 -9.52 -22.28
CA SER A 148 -3.87 -10.61 -23.21
C SER A 148 -2.86 -10.32 -24.29
N ARG A 149 -1.65 -10.86 -24.16
CA ARG A 149 -0.63 -10.87 -25.21
C ARG A 149 -0.91 -11.99 -26.21
N SER A 150 -2.16 -12.49 -26.26
CA SER A 150 -2.62 -13.46 -27.24
C SER A 150 -3.58 -12.83 -28.25
N MET A 151 -3.40 -11.55 -28.60
CA MET A 151 -4.01 -11.03 -29.82
C MET A 151 -3.28 -11.67 -31.01
N SER A 152 -3.91 -12.68 -31.61
CA SER A 152 -3.45 -13.27 -32.86
C SER A 152 -3.47 -12.21 -33.96
N MET A 153 -2.53 -12.27 -34.89
CA MET A 153 -2.45 -11.35 -36.03
C MET A 153 -3.74 -11.36 -36.88
N GLU A 154 -4.52 -12.46 -36.81
CA GLU A 154 -5.83 -12.58 -37.44
C GLU A 154 -6.94 -11.75 -36.78
N ASP A 155 -6.81 -11.40 -35.49
CA ASP A 155 -7.82 -10.64 -34.74
C ASP A 155 -7.64 -9.13 -34.88
N ALA A 156 -6.45 -8.68 -35.27
CA ALA A 156 -6.18 -7.27 -35.58
C ALA A 156 -6.79 -6.84 -36.92
N ASP A 157 -6.91 -7.77 -37.88
CA ASP A 157 -7.44 -7.50 -39.23
C ASP A 157 -8.96 -7.64 -39.34
N ARG A 158 -9.64 -8.10 -38.28
CA ARG A 158 -11.10 -8.18 -38.31
C ARG A 158 -11.70 -6.79 -38.20
N PRO A 159 -12.53 -6.35 -39.17
CA PRO A 159 -13.16 -5.05 -39.09
C PRO A 159 -14.02 -5.00 -37.83
N ARG A 160 -13.64 -4.13 -36.89
CA ARG A 160 -14.40 -3.90 -35.67
C ARG A 160 -15.80 -3.44 -36.08
N ARG A 161 -16.80 -4.29 -35.84
CA ARG A 161 -18.20 -3.90 -35.94
C ARG A 161 -18.49 -2.91 -34.82
N ALA A 162 -18.14 -1.65 -35.03
CA ALA A 162 -18.69 -0.55 -34.28
C ALA A 162 -20.18 -0.47 -34.64
N SER A 163 -21.04 -1.01 -33.77
CA SER A 163 -22.44 -0.63 -33.71
C SER A 163 -22.48 0.89 -33.61
N GLY A 164 -22.89 1.52 -34.72
CA GLY A 164 -22.65 2.93 -34.97
C GLY A 164 -23.42 3.84 -34.03
N VAL A 165 -22.80 4.98 -33.74
CA VAL A 165 -23.40 6.29 -33.48
C VAL A 165 -22.25 7.32 -33.64
N TYR A 166 -22.25 8.03 -34.77
CA TYR A 166 -21.49 9.23 -35.15
C TYR A 166 -19.94 9.23 -35.07
N ALA A 167 -19.29 9.12 -36.23
CA ALA A 167 -18.06 9.85 -36.52
C ALA A 167 -18.02 10.18 -38.02
N SER A 168 -18.73 11.24 -38.40
CA SER A 168 -18.47 11.96 -39.64
C SER A 168 -17.12 12.66 -39.51
N SER A 169 -16.08 12.13 -40.16
CA SER A 169 -14.82 12.84 -40.40
C SER A 169 -14.77 13.24 -41.88
N PRO A 170 -14.69 14.55 -42.20
CA PRO A 170 -14.70 15.03 -43.58
C PRO A 170 -13.32 14.95 -44.24
N GLY A 171 -13.30 14.37 -45.45
CA GLY A 171 -12.59 14.86 -46.63
C GLY A 171 -11.07 15.04 -46.56
N THR A 172 -10.31 13.99 -46.90
CA THR A 172 -8.99 14.14 -47.52
C THR A 172 -9.16 14.64 -48.96
N ALA A 173 -8.99 15.95 -49.19
CA ALA A 173 -8.86 16.53 -50.52
C ALA A 173 -7.38 16.60 -50.91
N SER A 174 -6.96 15.72 -51.82
CA SER A 174 -5.71 15.82 -52.56
C SER A 174 -5.85 16.89 -53.66
N PRO A 175 -4.86 17.76 -53.92
CA PRO A 175 -4.95 18.72 -55.02
C PRO A 175 -4.72 18.04 -56.39
N PRO A 176 -5.38 18.49 -57.47
CA PRO A 176 -5.17 17.95 -58.80
C PRO A 176 -3.90 18.51 -59.46
N LEU A 177 -3.12 17.64 -60.10
CA LEU A 177 -2.00 17.98 -60.98
C LEU A 177 -2.54 18.64 -62.26
N VAL A 178 -2.28 19.93 -62.44
CA VAL A 178 -2.53 20.68 -63.69
C VAL A 178 -1.36 20.49 -64.65
N GLY A 179 -1.71 20.17 -65.89
CA GLY A 179 -0.83 19.74 -66.96
C GLY A 179 0.08 20.80 -67.59
N SER A 180 1.04 20.29 -68.34
CA SER A 180 2.05 21.00 -69.13
C SER A 180 1.45 21.85 -70.26
N PRO A 181 2.10 22.96 -70.67
CA PRO A 181 1.64 23.76 -71.81
C PRO A 181 2.16 23.17 -73.14
N PRO A 182 1.41 23.28 -74.25
CA PRO A 182 1.92 22.96 -75.58
C PRO A 182 2.65 24.15 -76.23
N LYS A 183 3.36 23.82 -77.32
CA LYS A 183 4.24 24.63 -78.16
C LYS A 183 3.72 26.00 -78.59
#